data_AF-A7ESF3-F1
#
_entry.id   AF-A7ESF3-F1
#
_cell.length_a   1.000
_cell.length_b   1.000
_cell.length_c   1.000
_cell.angle_alpha   90.00
_cell.angle_beta   90.00
_cell.angle_gamma   90.00
#
_symmetry.space_group_name_H-M   'P 1'
#
loop_
_entity.id
_entity.type
_entity.pdbx_description
1 polymer ?
#
loop_
_entity_poly.entity_id
_entity_poly.type
_entity_poly.pdbx_seq_one_letter_code
_entity_poly.pdbx_strand_id
1 'polypeptide(L)'
;MSEPKITHWVALNDKSGEFKRGQSQFRNFIKKGGEFPPEKGRYHLYVSYACPWAHRTLIVRKLKGLEDIIPYTSVHWHMQEKGWRFATAEDDVPGDNVTTSPVEAHKGFTHLRDIYFQVDPEYTGRFTVPTLYDVKQGKIVSNESSEIIRMFYTEFDDIIAPEYKNVDLFPANLQKEIEATNEWTYNDINNGVYKSGFATKQEAYDKAVTELFTSLDRVEKHLSENEGPYYHGKKITEADIRLYVTIIRFDVVYVQHFKINPYSIAPLGPESPILREDEEVPAVKYALSLRK
;
A
#
# COMPACT_ATOMS: atom_id res chain seq x y z
N MET A 1 12.39 28.59 10.02
CA MET A 1 11.69 27.29 10.14
C MET A 1 12.21 26.42 9.02
N SER A 2 12.71 25.21 9.31
CA SER A 2 13.16 24.28 8.26
C SER A 2 12.00 23.96 7.32
N GLU A 3 12.25 23.92 6.02
CA GLU A 3 11.24 23.45 5.06
C GLU A 3 10.72 22.06 5.44
N PRO A 4 9.41 21.79 5.25
CA PRO A 4 8.84 20.48 5.56
C PRO A 4 9.51 19.41 4.69
N LYS A 5 10.12 18.41 5.33
CA LYS A 5 10.68 17.25 4.63
C LYS A 5 9.55 16.39 4.09
N ILE A 6 9.75 15.75 2.94
CA ILE A 6 8.77 14.81 2.36
C ILE A 6 8.41 13.64 3.28
N THR A 7 9.30 13.33 4.24
CA THR A 7 9.15 12.28 5.25
C THR A 7 8.43 12.76 6.51
N HIS A 8 8.01 14.02 6.61
CA HIS A 8 7.14 14.49 7.69
C HIS A 8 5.72 13.96 7.45
N TRP A 9 5.43 12.82 8.06
CA TRP A 9 4.15 12.13 7.90
C TRP A 9 3.02 12.80 8.68
N VAL A 10 3.34 13.42 9.83
CA VAL A 10 2.45 14.25 10.66
C VAL A 10 2.93 15.70 10.59
N ALA A 11 2.01 16.66 10.53
CA ALA A 11 2.36 18.07 10.49
C ALA A 11 3.07 18.50 11.79
N LEU A 12 4.13 19.30 11.66
CA LEU A 12 4.98 19.71 12.80
C LEU A 12 4.23 20.48 13.90
N ASN A 13 3.10 21.10 13.56
CA ASN A 13 2.25 21.85 14.48
C ASN A 13 0.99 21.07 14.90
N ASP A 14 0.86 19.79 14.53
CA ASP A 14 -0.30 18.99 14.91
C ASP A 14 -0.27 18.70 16.43
N LYS A 15 -1.38 19.05 17.11
CA LYS A 15 -1.52 18.85 18.55
C LYS A 15 -2.14 17.52 18.93
N SER A 16 -2.78 16.81 17.98
CA SER A 16 -3.40 15.51 18.22
C SER A 16 -2.37 14.38 18.24
N GLY A 17 -1.30 14.54 17.46
CA GLY A 17 -0.31 13.50 17.21
C GLY A 17 -0.80 12.40 16.26
N GLU A 18 -2.02 12.51 15.72
CA GLU A 18 -2.62 11.55 14.81
C GLU A 18 -2.09 11.72 13.38
N PHE A 19 -1.82 10.61 12.71
CA PHE A 19 -1.52 10.61 11.28
C PHE A 19 -2.80 10.74 10.45
N LYS A 20 -2.82 11.77 9.58
CA LYS A 20 -3.90 12.02 8.62
C LYS A 20 -3.38 11.85 7.20
N ARG A 21 -3.91 10.86 6.48
CA ARG A 21 -3.50 10.57 5.10
C ARG A 21 -4.05 11.63 4.16
N GLY A 22 -3.18 12.23 3.35
CA GLY A 22 -3.59 13.10 2.25
C GLY A 22 -4.31 12.31 1.14
N GLN A 23 -5.30 12.91 0.50
CA GLN A 23 -6.06 12.28 -0.58
C GLN A 23 -5.32 12.34 -1.91
N SER A 24 -5.46 11.29 -2.71
CA SER A 24 -5.01 11.19 -4.10
C SER A 24 -5.66 12.28 -4.95
N GLN A 25 -4.88 12.96 -5.80
CA GLN A 25 -5.32 14.14 -6.56
C GLN A 25 -5.69 13.81 -8.02
N PHE A 26 -5.01 12.83 -8.63
CA PHE A 26 -5.32 12.39 -10.00
C PHE A 26 -6.32 11.24 -9.93
N ARG A 27 -7.54 11.46 -10.45
CA ARG A 27 -8.71 10.59 -10.26
C ARG A 27 -9.48 10.31 -11.56
N ASN A 28 -8.79 10.40 -12.71
CA ASN A 28 -9.41 10.05 -13.98
C ASN A 28 -9.53 8.53 -14.11
N PHE A 29 -10.36 8.07 -15.05
CA PHE A 29 -10.63 6.66 -15.27
C PHE A 29 -10.28 6.24 -16.70
N ILE A 30 -9.65 5.07 -16.84
CA ILE A 30 -9.62 4.37 -18.12
C ILE A 30 -11.05 3.90 -18.41
N LYS A 31 -11.58 4.26 -19.58
CA LYS A 31 -12.93 3.88 -19.99
C LYS A 31 -13.06 3.85 -21.51
N LYS A 32 -13.73 2.82 -22.04
CA LYS A 32 -14.07 2.74 -23.47
C LYS A 32 -14.84 3.99 -23.93
N GLY A 33 -14.34 4.64 -24.98
CA GLY A 33 -14.91 5.88 -25.52
C GLY A 33 -14.70 7.14 -24.67
N GLY A 34 -13.94 7.05 -23.57
CA GLY A 34 -13.54 8.20 -22.74
C GLY A 34 -12.24 8.85 -23.20
N GLU A 35 -11.73 9.79 -22.40
CA GLU A 35 -10.42 10.45 -22.63
C GLU A 35 -9.26 9.44 -22.62
N PHE A 36 -9.36 8.42 -21.78
CA PHE A 36 -8.39 7.34 -21.59
C PHE A 36 -8.99 5.99 -22.02
N PRO A 37 -9.08 5.66 -23.33
CA PRO A 37 -9.55 4.36 -23.79
C PRO A 37 -8.54 3.22 -23.53
N PRO A 38 -9.00 1.98 -23.28
CA PRO A 38 -8.15 0.82 -23.01
C PRO A 38 -7.36 0.40 -24.26
N GLU A 39 -6.05 0.61 -24.25
CA GLU A 39 -5.17 0.36 -25.40
C GLU A 39 -3.86 -0.32 -24.95
N LYS A 40 -3.44 -1.36 -25.68
CA LYS A 40 -2.15 -2.04 -25.46
C LYS A 40 -0.99 -1.06 -25.65
N GLY A 41 -0.10 -0.98 -24.65
CA GLY A 41 1.11 -0.16 -24.69
C GLY A 41 0.89 1.35 -24.50
N ARG A 42 -0.33 1.80 -24.20
CA ARG A 42 -0.62 3.22 -23.93
C ARG A 42 -0.37 3.63 -22.48
N TYR A 43 -0.53 2.69 -21.54
CA TYR A 43 -0.45 3.01 -20.11
C TYR A 43 0.80 2.40 -19.49
N HIS A 44 1.47 3.17 -18.64
CA HIS A 44 2.61 2.72 -17.85
C HIS A 44 2.32 2.90 -16.37
N LEU A 45 2.67 1.89 -15.57
CA LEU A 45 2.43 1.91 -14.14
C LEU A 45 3.73 2.13 -13.36
N TYR A 46 3.77 3.15 -12.52
CA TYR A 46 4.86 3.38 -11.58
C TYR A 46 4.49 2.83 -10.22
N VAL A 47 5.33 1.94 -9.68
CA VAL A 47 5.08 1.23 -8.42
C VAL A 47 6.30 1.26 -7.52
N SER A 48 6.16 0.77 -6.29
CA SER A 48 7.28 0.27 -5.48
C SER A 48 6.86 -1.07 -4.90
N TYR A 49 7.72 -2.08 -4.95
CA TYR A 49 7.47 -3.36 -4.29
C TYR A 49 7.29 -3.21 -2.76
N ALA A 50 7.86 -2.17 -2.15
CA ALA A 50 7.67 -1.88 -0.74
C ALA A 50 6.25 -1.39 -0.41
N CYS A 51 5.60 -0.69 -1.34
CA CYS A 51 4.33 0.00 -1.08
C CYS A 51 3.12 -0.96 -1.19
N PRO A 52 2.31 -1.14 -0.12
CA PRO A 52 1.14 -2.02 -0.17
C PRO A 52 0.07 -1.52 -1.15
N TRP A 53 -0.10 -0.20 -1.30
CA TRP A 53 -1.06 0.40 -2.23
C TRP A 53 -0.70 0.07 -3.69
N ALA A 54 0.59 0.17 -4.03
CA ALA A 54 1.07 -0.17 -5.36
C ALA A 54 1.03 -1.69 -5.60
N HIS A 55 1.28 -2.48 -4.56
CA HIS A 55 1.22 -3.94 -4.67
C HIS A 55 -0.17 -4.47 -5.08
N ARG A 56 -1.27 -3.79 -4.68
CA ARG A 56 -2.63 -4.11 -5.14
C ARG A 56 -2.72 -4.11 -6.66
N THR A 57 -2.18 -3.06 -7.29
CA THR A 57 -2.20 -2.89 -8.74
C THR A 57 -1.39 -3.95 -9.45
N LEU A 58 -0.27 -4.40 -8.87
CA LEU A 58 0.55 -5.49 -9.43
C LEU A 58 -0.15 -6.85 -9.33
N ILE A 59 -0.81 -7.14 -8.20
CA ILE A 59 -1.59 -8.36 -8.01
C ILE A 59 -2.71 -8.42 -9.05
N VAL A 60 -3.52 -7.36 -9.16
CA VAL A 60 -4.64 -7.31 -10.12
C VAL A 60 -4.15 -7.36 -11.56
N ARG A 61 -3.06 -6.64 -11.88
CA ARG A 61 -2.40 -6.72 -13.20
C ARG A 61 -2.06 -8.16 -13.57
N LYS A 62 -1.50 -8.93 -12.63
CA LYS A 62 -1.15 -10.34 -12.85
C LYS A 62 -2.38 -11.25 -12.97
N LEU A 63 -3.36 -11.06 -12.08
CA LEU A 63 -4.61 -11.84 -12.08
C LEU A 63 -5.44 -11.62 -13.35
N LYS A 64 -5.36 -10.44 -13.96
CA LYS A 64 -6.09 -10.07 -15.19
C LYS A 64 -5.30 -10.26 -16.48
N GLY A 65 -4.09 -10.83 -16.43
CA GLY A 65 -3.29 -11.09 -17.63
C GLY A 65 -2.85 -9.83 -18.36
N LEU A 66 -2.62 -8.72 -17.64
CA LEU A 66 -2.32 -7.42 -18.21
C LEU A 66 -0.82 -7.19 -18.44
N GLU A 67 0.01 -8.23 -18.32
CA GLU A 67 1.46 -8.04 -18.31
C GLU A 67 2.02 -7.43 -19.60
N ASP A 68 1.52 -7.88 -20.75
CA ASP A 68 1.92 -7.38 -22.07
C ASP A 68 1.18 -6.10 -22.48
N ILE A 69 0.22 -5.66 -21.68
CA ILE A 69 -0.68 -4.53 -21.99
C ILE A 69 -0.25 -3.28 -21.24
N ILE A 70 0.06 -3.44 -19.95
CA ILE A 70 0.44 -2.37 -19.05
C ILE A 70 1.83 -2.70 -18.50
N PRO A 71 2.92 -2.23 -19.13
CA PRO A 71 4.24 -2.30 -18.52
C PRO A 71 4.28 -1.51 -17.20
N TYR A 72 5.25 -1.84 -16.35
CA TYR A 72 5.46 -1.11 -15.12
C TYR A 72 6.94 -0.91 -14.82
N THR A 73 7.23 0.10 -14.01
CA THR A 73 8.55 0.30 -13.42
C THR A 73 8.41 0.45 -11.91
N SER A 74 9.22 -0.32 -11.19
CA SER A 74 9.38 -0.21 -9.75
C SER A 74 10.45 0.84 -9.46
N VAL A 75 10.09 1.87 -8.69
CA VAL A 75 11.05 2.81 -8.13
C VAL A 75 11.93 2.11 -7.09
N HIS A 76 13.09 2.70 -6.82
CA HIS A 76 13.99 2.20 -5.79
C HIS A 76 13.29 2.14 -4.41
N TRP A 77 13.55 1.09 -3.63
CA TRP A 77 12.91 0.87 -2.32
C TRP A 77 13.27 1.92 -1.28
N HIS A 78 14.52 2.40 -1.31
CA HIS A 78 15.01 3.46 -0.43
C HIS A 78 14.48 4.82 -0.87
N MET A 79 13.48 5.33 -0.15
CA MET A 79 12.91 6.65 -0.34
C MET A 79 13.75 7.69 0.42
N GLN A 80 14.41 8.61 -0.30
CA GLN A 80 15.29 9.64 0.27
C GLN A 80 14.56 10.98 0.43
N GLU A 81 15.28 12.08 0.66
CA GLU A 81 14.71 13.41 0.93
C GLU A 81 13.83 13.96 -0.21
N LYS A 82 14.06 13.50 -1.44
CA LYS A 82 13.29 13.89 -2.64
C LYS A 82 12.16 12.90 -2.96
N GLY A 83 11.94 11.89 -2.13
CA GLY A 83 10.90 10.88 -2.32
C GLY A 83 11.39 9.68 -3.12
N TRP A 84 10.47 9.08 -3.88
CA TRP A 84 10.75 7.91 -4.71
C TRP A 84 11.69 8.26 -5.85
N ARG A 85 12.84 7.58 -5.91
CA ARG A 85 13.83 7.72 -6.98
C ARG A 85 13.82 6.52 -7.91
N PHE A 86 14.20 6.73 -9.16
CA PHE A 86 14.52 5.61 -10.05
C PHE A 86 15.86 5.00 -9.65
N ALA A 87 16.04 3.71 -9.95
CA ALA A 87 17.34 3.08 -9.76
C ALA A 87 18.35 3.63 -10.77
N THR A 88 19.62 3.54 -10.43
CA THR A 88 20.78 3.89 -11.25
C THR A 88 21.42 2.62 -11.81
N ALA A 89 22.33 2.75 -12.79
CA ALA A 89 23.03 1.58 -13.31
C ALA A 89 24.00 0.98 -12.27
N GLU A 90 24.40 1.76 -11.27
CA GLU A 90 25.25 1.33 -10.17
C GLU A 90 24.49 0.71 -8.99
N ASP A 91 23.16 0.78 -8.97
CA ASP A 91 22.35 0.20 -7.90
C ASP A 91 22.26 -1.33 -8.07
N ASP A 92 22.77 -2.09 -7.10
CA ASP A 92 22.55 -3.53 -6.98
C ASP A 92 21.28 -3.79 -6.16
N VAL A 93 20.13 -3.80 -6.84
CA VAL A 93 18.81 -3.88 -6.21
C VAL A 93 18.02 -5.05 -6.79
N PRO A 94 17.46 -5.94 -5.95
CA PRO A 94 16.68 -7.06 -6.44
C PRO A 94 15.37 -6.60 -7.10
N GLY A 95 15.00 -7.24 -8.21
CA GLY A 95 13.70 -7.13 -8.87
C GLY A 95 13.77 -6.72 -10.34
N ASP A 96 13.11 -7.49 -11.20
CA ASP A 96 13.24 -7.41 -12.68
C ASP A 96 12.87 -6.04 -13.28
N ASN A 97 12.04 -5.24 -12.61
CA ASN A 97 11.53 -3.96 -13.12
C ASN A 97 12.01 -2.75 -12.32
N VAL A 98 13.13 -2.88 -11.59
CA VAL A 98 13.79 -1.77 -10.88
C VAL A 98 14.85 -1.16 -11.81
N THR A 99 14.51 -0.09 -12.54
CA THR A 99 15.34 0.42 -13.65
C THR A 99 15.41 1.96 -13.73
N THR A 100 16.35 2.45 -14.54
CA THR A 100 16.77 3.85 -14.74
C THR A 100 15.91 4.64 -15.73
N SER A 101 15.18 3.97 -16.62
CA SER A 101 14.48 4.64 -17.72
C SER A 101 13.15 3.94 -18.02
N PRO A 102 12.04 4.40 -17.40
CA PRO A 102 10.78 3.68 -17.43
C PRO A 102 10.00 3.86 -18.74
N VAL A 103 10.06 5.07 -19.31
CA VAL A 103 9.32 5.55 -20.49
C VAL A 103 10.21 6.59 -21.18
N GLU A 104 10.25 6.63 -22.51
CA GLU A 104 11.14 7.54 -23.27
C GLU A 104 10.96 9.01 -22.89
N ALA A 105 9.71 9.45 -22.65
CA ALA A 105 9.40 10.81 -22.24
C ALA A 105 9.98 11.20 -20.86
N HIS A 106 10.40 10.23 -20.05
CA HIS A 106 10.97 10.43 -18.72
C HIS A 106 12.48 10.17 -18.69
N LYS A 107 13.12 10.06 -19.85
CA LYS A 107 14.56 9.87 -19.94
C LYS A 107 15.29 11.02 -19.23
N GLY A 108 16.16 10.66 -18.29
CA GLY A 108 16.89 11.62 -17.46
C GLY A 108 16.15 12.07 -16.20
N PHE A 109 14.89 11.66 -16.00
CA PHE A 109 14.23 11.86 -14.71
C PHE A 109 14.88 10.98 -13.66
N THR A 110 15.06 11.54 -12.47
CA THR A 110 15.71 10.84 -11.36
C THR A 110 14.72 10.43 -10.30
N HIS A 111 13.57 11.11 -10.22
CA HIS A 111 12.56 10.91 -9.20
C HIS A 111 11.16 10.88 -9.80
N LEU A 112 10.25 10.17 -9.13
CA LEU A 112 8.83 10.11 -9.50
C LEU A 112 8.19 11.51 -9.53
N ARG A 113 8.63 12.41 -8.64
CA ARG A 113 8.14 13.80 -8.58
C ARG A 113 8.37 14.57 -9.87
N ASP A 114 9.41 14.23 -10.64
CA ASP A 114 9.72 14.91 -11.90
C ASP A 114 8.57 14.69 -12.91
N ILE A 115 7.92 13.52 -12.88
CA ILE A 115 6.71 13.21 -13.66
C ILE A 115 5.52 14.05 -13.19
N TYR A 116 5.35 14.22 -11.88
CA TYR A 116 4.26 15.03 -11.34
C TYR A 116 4.40 16.49 -11.75
N PHE A 117 5.61 17.07 -11.64
CA PHE A 117 5.88 18.44 -12.06
C PHE A 117 5.82 18.65 -13.57
N GLN A 118 6.10 17.61 -14.37
CA GLN A 118 5.88 17.65 -15.81
C GLN A 118 4.39 17.82 -16.15
N VAL A 119 3.51 17.13 -15.41
CA VAL A 119 2.05 17.16 -15.63
C VAL A 119 1.42 18.42 -15.02
N ASP A 120 1.88 18.83 -13.85
CA ASP A 120 1.43 20.01 -13.12
C ASP A 120 2.63 20.69 -12.41
N PRO A 121 3.19 21.77 -13.00
CA PRO A 121 4.32 22.48 -12.42
C PRO A 121 4.07 23.05 -11.02
N GLU A 122 2.82 23.29 -10.65
CA GLU A 122 2.40 23.86 -9.36
C GLU A 122 1.92 22.78 -8.37
N TYR A 123 2.20 21.49 -8.65
CA TYR A 123 1.70 20.39 -7.82
C TYR A 123 2.20 20.46 -6.37
N THR A 124 1.27 20.56 -5.43
CA THR A 124 1.58 20.67 -3.98
C THR A 124 1.27 19.39 -3.19
N GLY A 125 0.81 18.33 -3.85
CA GLY A 125 0.43 17.06 -3.21
C GLY A 125 1.63 16.15 -2.90
N ARG A 126 1.34 14.89 -2.53
CA ARG A 126 2.39 13.88 -2.35
C ARG A 126 2.65 13.12 -3.65
N PHE A 127 3.92 12.91 -3.95
CA PHE A 127 4.37 12.11 -5.10
C PHE A 127 4.29 10.61 -4.77
N THR A 128 3.10 10.01 -4.91
CA THR A 128 2.81 8.66 -4.43
C THR A 128 2.91 7.58 -5.51
N VAL A 129 3.26 6.36 -5.11
CA VAL A 129 2.99 5.14 -5.88
C VAL A 129 1.74 4.44 -5.31
N PRO A 130 0.88 3.82 -6.14
CA PRO A 130 1.02 3.68 -7.59
C PRO A 130 0.72 4.99 -8.35
N THR A 131 1.30 5.16 -9.53
CA THR A 131 0.93 6.21 -10.49
C THR A 131 0.70 5.57 -11.86
N LEU A 132 -0.52 5.65 -12.38
CA LEU A 132 -0.89 5.18 -13.71
C LEU A 132 -0.77 6.34 -14.71
N TYR A 133 0.11 6.21 -15.68
CA TYR A 133 0.49 7.27 -16.62
C TYR A 133 0.08 6.91 -18.05
N ASP A 134 -0.50 7.87 -18.77
CA ASP A 134 -0.80 7.77 -20.20
C ASP A 134 0.40 8.29 -21.00
N VAL A 135 1.12 7.39 -21.67
CA VAL A 135 2.32 7.73 -22.46
C VAL A 135 1.99 8.50 -23.74
N LYS A 136 0.77 8.38 -24.26
CA LYS A 136 0.36 9.08 -25.49
C LYS A 136 0.03 10.54 -25.22
N GLN A 137 -0.65 10.81 -24.11
CA GLN A 137 -1.05 12.18 -23.74
C GLN A 137 -0.06 12.87 -22.80
N GLY A 138 0.85 12.12 -22.19
CA GLY A 138 1.79 12.67 -21.21
C GLY A 138 1.12 13.10 -19.91
N LYS A 139 0.09 12.37 -19.46
CA LYS A 139 -0.72 12.72 -18.27
C LYS A 139 -0.72 11.60 -17.23
N ILE A 140 -0.85 11.95 -15.96
CA ILE A 140 -1.22 10.99 -14.92
C ILE A 140 -2.74 10.74 -15.00
N VAL A 141 -3.13 9.49 -15.25
CA VAL A 141 -4.53 9.07 -15.26
C VAL A 141 -5.05 9.04 -13.83
N SER A 142 -4.41 8.24 -12.97
CA SER A 142 -4.78 8.12 -11.57
C SER A 142 -3.58 7.78 -10.71
N ASN A 143 -3.59 8.28 -9.47
CA ASN A 143 -2.68 7.84 -8.41
C ASN A 143 -3.43 7.22 -7.22
N GLU A 144 -4.69 6.81 -7.41
CA GLU A 144 -5.52 6.13 -6.42
C GLU A 144 -5.56 4.62 -6.68
N SER A 145 -4.92 3.86 -5.79
CA SER A 145 -4.80 2.40 -5.92
C SER A 145 -6.15 1.67 -6.03
N SER A 146 -7.18 2.13 -5.31
CA SER A 146 -8.50 1.47 -5.31
C SER A 146 -9.26 1.66 -6.62
N GLU A 147 -9.01 2.77 -7.30
CA GLU A 147 -9.61 3.06 -8.60
C GLU A 147 -8.85 2.38 -9.72
N ILE A 148 -7.51 2.40 -9.66
CA ILE A 148 -6.66 1.75 -10.66
C ILE A 148 -6.97 0.26 -10.76
N ILE A 149 -7.13 -0.45 -9.63
CA ILE A 149 -7.50 -1.86 -9.67
C ILE A 149 -8.86 -2.07 -10.34
N ARG A 150 -9.84 -1.21 -10.09
CA ARG A 150 -11.18 -1.29 -10.69
C ARG A 150 -11.16 -1.03 -12.19
N MET A 151 -10.29 -0.14 -12.67
CA MET A 151 -10.04 0.03 -14.12
C MET A 151 -9.53 -1.27 -14.75
N PHE A 152 -8.76 -2.09 -14.02
CA PHE A 152 -8.17 -3.31 -14.55
C PHE A 152 -9.13 -4.50 -14.58
N TYR A 153 -10.28 -4.43 -13.91
CA TYR A 153 -11.20 -5.57 -13.81
C TYR A 153 -11.83 -5.92 -15.15
N THR A 154 -12.31 -4.92 -15.90
CA THR A 154 -13.10 -5.17 -17.11
C THR A 154 -12.77 -4.27 -18.30
N GLU A 155 -12.18 -3.08 -18.10
CA GLU A 155 -11.97 -2.13 -19.21
C GLU A 155 -11.05 -2.71 -20.30
N PHE A 156 -10.20 -3.66 -19.97
CA PHE A 156 -9.27 -4.31 -20.89
C PHE A 156 -9.77 -5.66 -21.42
N ASP A 157 -10.99 -6.10 -21.08
CA ASP A 157 -11.49 -7.44 -21.41
C ASP A 157 -11.53 -7.72 -22.93
N ASP A 158 -11.63 -6.69 -23.77
CA ASP A 158 -11.61 -6.81 -25.23
C ASP A 158 -10.22 -7.22 -25.78
N ILE A 159 -9.14 -7.01 -25.02
CA ILE A 159 -7.75 -7.18 -25.49
C ILE A 159 -6.90 -8.13 -24.64
N ILE A 160 -7.46 -8.75 -23.59
CA ILE A 160 -6.82 -9.82 -22.81
C ILE A 160 -7.21 -11.21 -23.32
N ALA A 161 -6.40 -12.21 -22.97
CA ALA A 161 -6.69 -13.61 -23.31
C ALA A 161 -7.95 -14.14 -22.58
N PRO A 162 -8.74 -15.05 -23.21
CA PRO A 162 -10.04 -15.50 -22.69
C PRO A 162 -10.02 -16.05 -21.25
N GLU A 163 -8.95 -16.73 -20.86
CA GLU A 163 -8.77 -17.33 -19.53
C GLU A 163 -8.80 -16.29 -18.39
N TYR A 164 -8.39 -15.04 -18.66
CA TYR A 164 -8.39 -13.96 -17.68
C TYR A 164 -9.71 -13.18 -17.59
N LYS A 165 -10.63 -13.38 -18.54
CA LYS A 165 -11.93 -12.68 -18.56
C LYS A 165 -12.85 -13.13 -17.43
N ASN A 166 -12.72 -14.38 -16.99
CA ASN A 166 -13.55 -14.96 -15.94
C ASN A 166 -13.06 -14.66 -14.51
N VAL A 167 -11.97 -13.89 -14.37
CA VAL A 167 -11.47 -13.43 -13.08
C VAL A 167 -12.30 -12.23 -12.63
N ASP A 168 -13.32 -12.51 -11.81
CA ASP A 168 -14.23 -11.51 -11.25
C ASP A 168 -13.86 -11.20 -9.79
N LEU A 169 -13.22 -10.04 -9.60
CA LEU A 169 -12.75 -9.57 -8.30
C LEU A 169 -13.79 -8.70 -7.56
N PHE A 170 -14.89 -8.33 -8.22
CA PHE A 170 -15.93 -7.46 -7.66
C PHE A 170 -17.34 -7.87 -8.15
N PRO A 171 -17.75 -9.12 -7.85
CA PRO A 171 -18.98 -9.71 -8.39
C PRO A 171 -20.22 -8.96 -7.91
N ALA A 172 -21.18 -8.76 -8.81
CA ALA A 172 -22.37 -7.93 -8.60
C ALA A 172 -23.16 -8.27 -7.33
N ASN A 173 -23.24 -9.56 -6.97
CA ASN A 173 -23.99 -10.04 -5.81
C ASN A 173 -23.27 -9.86 -4.46
N LEU A 174 -22.01 -9.43 -4.45
CA LEU A 174 -21.22 -9.18 -3.23
C LEU A 174 -20.73 -7.73 -3.10
N GLN A 175 -21.06 -6.85 -4.04
CA GLN A 175 -20.48 -5.49 -4.09
C GLN A 175 -20.74 -4.70 -2.81
N LYS A 176 -21.95 -4.81 -2.23
CA LYS A 176 -22.29 -4.09 -0.99
C LYS A 176 -21.49 -4.59 0.19
N GLU A 177 -21.35 -5.91 0.31
CA GLU A 177 -20.60 -6.57 1.36
C GLU A 177 -19.10 -6.26 1.23
N ILE A 178 -18.57 -6.28 0.01
CA ILE A 178 -17.17 -5.94 -0.28
C ILE A 178 -16.89 -4.47 0.03
N GLU A 179 -17.76 -3.54 -0.38
CA GLU A 179 -17.60 -2.11 -0.06
C GLU A 179 -17.61 -1.89 1.45
N ALA A 180 -18.58 -2.48 2.16
CA ALA A 180 -18.64 -2.40 3.62
C ALA A 180 -17.37 -2.97 4.28
N THR A 181 -16.89 -4.13 3.83
CA THR A 181 -15.62 -4.70 4.30
C THR A 181 -14.42 -3.79 4.02
N ASN A 182 -14.35 -3.26 2.80
CA ASN A 182 -13.24 -2.43 2.35
C ASN A 182 -13.13 -1.11 3.11
N GLU A 183 -14.26 -0.54 3.54
CA GLU A 183 -14.29 0.70 4.29
C GLU A 183 -13.59 0.56 5.64
N TRP A 184 -14.03 -0.37 6.48
CA TRP A 184 -13.45 -0.54 7.81
C TRP A 184 -12.06 -1.18 7.74
N THR A 185 -11.81 -2.16 6.85
CA THR A 185 -10.45 -2.72 6.71
C THR A 185 -9.45 -1.70 6.20
N TYR A 186 -9.87 -0.76 5.33
CA TYR A 186 -9.01 0.35 4.94
C TYR A 186 -8.69 1.24 6.14
N ASN A 187 -9.71 1.71 6.85
CA ASN A 187 -9.56 2.65 7.94
C ASN A 187 -8.75 2.04 9.09
N ASP A 188 -9.09 0.82 9.50
CA ASP A 188 -8.70 0.26 10.78
C ASP A 188 -7.50 -0.69 10.65
N ILE A 189 -7.27 -1.26 9.47
CA ILE A 189 -6.16 -2.18 9.21
C ILE A 189 -5.13 -1.56 8.26
N ASN A 190 -5.50 -1.34 6.99
CA ASN A 190 -4.54 -0.93 5.96
C ASN A 190 -3.93 0.44 6.28
N ASN A 191 -4.74 1.38 6.74
CA ASN A 191 -4.31 2.68 7.23
C ASN A 191 -4.04 2.66 8.73
N GLY A 192 -4.66 1.76 9.49
CA GLY A 192 -4.45 1.60 10.94
C GLY A 192 -2.99 1.38 11.31
N VAL A 193 -2.28 0.52 10.57
CA VAL A 193 -0.83 0.32 10.81
C VAL A 193 -0.02 1.61 10.67
N TYR A 194 -0.39 2.50 9.74
CA TYR A 194 0.25 3.81 9.58
C TYR A 194 -0.20 4.80 10.66
N LYS A 195 -1.48 4.76 11.07
CA LYS A 195 -1.97 5.56 12.21
C LYS A 195 -1.15 5.27 13.46
N SER A 196 -0.88 3.99 13.74
CA SER A 196 -0.04 3.56 14.86
C SER A 196 1.42 3.96 14.66
N GLY A 197 2.03 3.57 13.54
CA GLY A 197 3.46 3.75 13.32
C GLY A 197 3.93 5.20 13.18
N PHE A 198 3.06 6.10 12.72
CA PHE A 198 3.37 7.52 12.56
C PHE A 198 2.80 8.40 13.67
N ALA A 199 2.10 7.82 14.65
CA ALA A 199 1.66 8.58 15.81
C ALA A 199 2.86 9.25 16.51
N THR A 200 2.69 10.52 16.88
CA THR A 200 3.72 11.30 17.59
C THR A 200 3.40 11.51 19.06
N LYS A 201 2.27 10.97 19.52
CA LYS A 201 1.81 10.99 20.92
C LYS A 201 1.35 9.61 21.36
N GLN A 202 1.52 9.31 22.63
CA GLN A 202 1.15 8.01 23.21
C GLN A 202 -0.35 7.74 23.05
N GLU A 203 -1.20 8.73 23.30
CA GLU A 203 -2.65 8.56 23.25
C GLU A 203 -3.14 8.29 21.82
N ALA A 204 -2.51 8.92 20.82
CA ALA A 204 -2.80 8.68 19.41
C ALA A 204 -2.36 7.26 18.98
N TYR A 205 -1.20 6.83 19.46
CA TYR A 205 -0.70 5.47 19.22
C TYR A 205 -1.61 4.42 19.87
N ASP A 206 -1.92 4.56 21.16
CA ASP A 206 -2.74 3.60 21.92
C ASP A 206 -4.11 3.42 21.27
N LYS A 207 -4.77 4.52 20.91
CA LYS A 207 -6.05 4.49 20.19
C LYS A 207 -5.94 3.71 18.87
N ALA A 208 -4.93 4.02 18.05
CA ALA A 208 -4.77 3.41 16.74
C ALA A 208 -4.42 1.92 16.82
N VAL A 209 -3.52 1.53 17.73
CA VAL A 209 -3.11 0.13 17.87
C VAL A 209 -4.23 -0.72 18.47
N THR A 210 -5.01 -0.20 19.43
CA THR A 210 -6.17 -0.93 19.97
C THR A 210 -7.27 -1.12 18.92
N GLU A 211 -7.59 -0.09 18.12
CA GLU A 211 -8.55 -0.19 17.01
C GLU A 211 -8.09 -1.23 15.96
N LEU A 212 -6.79 -1.25 15.66
CA LEU A 212 -6.20 -2.21 14.73
C LEU A 212 -6.35 -3.66 15.22
N PHE A 213 -5.98 -3.98 16.46
CA PHE A 213 -6.11 -5.36 16.97
C PHE A 213 -7.57 -5.79 17.10
N THR A 214 -8.46 -4.89 17.53
CA THR A 214 -9.92 -5.15 17.53
C THR A 214 -10.41 -5.55 16.13
N SER A 215 -9.90 -4.85 15.11
CA SER A 215 -10.22 -5.14 13.71
C SER A 215 -9.59 -6.42 13.19
N LEU A 216 -8.36 -6.77 13.63
CA LEU A 216 -7.74 -8.06 13.29
C LEU A 216 -8.51 -9.22 13.92
N ASP A 217 -8.97 -9.12 15.17
CA ASP A 217 -9.82 -10.12 15.82
C ASP A 217 -11.13 -10.33 15.06
N ARG A 218 -11.71 -9.23 14.54
CA ARG A 218 -12.89 -9.29 13.68
C ARG A 218 -12.62 -10.05 12.38
N VAL A 219 -11.47 -9.82 11.72
CA VAL A 219 -11.06 -10.58 10.53
C VAL A 219 -10.89 -12.05 10.88
N GLU A 220 -10.15 -12.37 11.95
CA GLU A 220 -9.87 -13.75 12.38
C GLU A 220 -11.17 -14.50 12.65
N LYS A 221 -12.07 -13.92 13.45
CA LYS A 221 -13.38 -14.51 13.72
C LYS A 221 -14.16 -14.77 12.43
N HIS A 222 -14.26 -13.76 11.56
CA HIS A 222 -14.99 -13.88 10.29
C HIS A 222 -14.42 -14.99 9.39
N LEU A 223 -13.09 -15.07 9.25
CA LEU A 223 -12.43 -16.09 8.45
C LEU A 223 -12.57 -17.50 9.05
N SER A 224 -12.59 -17.62 10.39
CA SER A 224 -12.77 -18.89 11.08
C SER A 224 -14.18 -19.47 10.94
N GLU A 225 -15.19 -18.62 10.75
CA GLU A 225 -16.61 -19.00 10.67
C GLU A 225 -17.12 -19.10 9.22
N ASN A 226 -16.44 -18.49 8.25
CA ASN A 226 -16.84 -18.49 6.84
C ASN A 226 -16.46 -19.79 6.10
N GLU A 227 -17.19 -20.13 5.03
CA GLU A 227 -16.96 -21.34 4.21
C GLU A 227 -15.62 -21.35 3.45
N GLY A 228 -14.92 -20.21 3.39
CA GLY A 228 -13.51 -20.08 3.00
C GLY A 228 -13.13 -20.56 1.58
N PRO A 229 -11.85 -20.39 1.19
CA PRO A 229 -10.73 -19.87 1.99
C PRO A 229 -10.56 -18.33 1.93
N TYR A 230 -11.44 -17.61 1.22
CA TYR A 230 -11.37 -16.16 1.04
C TYR A 230 -12.41 -15.43 1.89
N TYR A 231 -12.25 -14.12 2.04
CA TYR A 231 -13.06 -13.28 2.93
C TYR A 231 -14.56 -13.41 2.66
N HIS A 232 -14.98 -13.46 1.40
CA HIS A 232 -16.39 -13.62 1.02
C HIS A 232 -16.73 -15.01 0.43
N GLY A 233 -15.96 -16.04 0.79
CA GLY A 233 -16.26 -17.45 0.49
C GLY A 233 -15.19 -18.14 -0.35
N LYS A 234 -15.60 -18.84 -1.41
CA LYS A 234 -14.72 -19.75 -2.18
C LYS A 234 -13.85 -19.07 -3.23
N LYS A 235 -14.11 -17.80 -3.54
CA LYS A 235 -13.41 -17.05 -4.59
C LYS A 235 -12.75 -15.80 -4.01
N ILE A 236 -11.56 -15.49 -4.53
CA ILE A 236 -10.85 -14.26 -4.22
C ILE A 236 -11.63 -13.04 -4.73
N THR A 237 -11.62 -11.97 -3.94
CA THR A 237 -12.21 -10.67 -4.27
C THR A 237 -11.21 -9.55 -4.03
N GLU A 238 -11.56 -8.32 -4.39
CA GLU A 238 -10.73 -7.15 -4.09
C GLU A 238 -10.53 -6.93 -2.57
N ALA A 239 -11.44 -7.40 -1.72
CA ALA A 239 -11.30 -7.33 -0.27
C ALA A 239 -10.07 -8.13 0.20
N ASP A 240 -9.90 -9.35 -0.32
CA ASP A 240 -8.76 -10.21 -0.04
C ASP A 240 -7.45 -9.56 -0.47
N ILE A 241 -7.40 -9.00 -1.69
CA ILE A 241 -6.22 -8.33 -2.24
C ILE A 241 -5.83 -7.13 -1.38
N ARG A 242 -6.81 -6.31 -0.98
CA ARG A 242 -6.61 -5.10 -0.20
C ARG A 242 -6.13 -5.40 1.23
N LEU A 243 -6.63 -6.48 1.83
CA LEU A 243 -6.20 -6.98 3.13
C LEU A 243 -4.81 -7.60 3.05
N TYR A 244 -4.59 -8.52 2.11
CA TYR A 244 -3.36 -9.29 1.94
C TYR A 244 -2.11 -8.43 1.89
N VAL A 245 -2.13 -7.32 1.13
CA VAL A 245 -0.96 -6.45 0.99
C VAL A 245 -0.50 -5.84 2.32
N THR A 246 -1.39 -5.74 3.30
CA THR A 246 -1.06 -5.32 4.67
C THR A 246 -0.57 -6.51 5.48
N ILE A 247 -1.32 -7.62 5.47
CA ILE A 247 -1.00 -8.81 6.26
C ILE A 247 0.38 -9.39 5.92
N ILE A 248 0.73 -9.48 4.64
CA ILE A 248 2.05 -9.98 4.20
C ILE A 248 3.22 -9.09 4.65
N ARG A 249 2.97 -7.85 5.06
CA ARG A 249 3.97 -6.90 5.57
C ARG A 249 3.96 -6.80 7.10
N PHE A 250 3.00 -7.44 7.76
CA PHE A 250 2.73 -7.21 9.17
C PHE A 250 3.92 -7.60 10.05
N ASP A 251 4.34 -8.86 9.99
CA ASP A 251 5.41 -9.37 10.85
C ASP A 251 6.79 -8.84 10.47
N VAL A 252 7.04 -8.73 9.15
CA VAL A 252 8.34 -8.34 8.61
C VAL A 252 8.63 -6.84 8.74
N VAL A 253 7.60 -6.00 8.91
CA VAL A 253 7.76 -4.54 9.01
C VAL A 253 6.95 -3.99 10.18
N TYR A 254 5.63 -4.12 10.16
CA TYR A 254 4.76 -3.32 11.02
C TYR A 254 4.90 -3.65 12.51
N VAL A 255 5.14 -4.91 12.87
CA VAL A 255 5.35 -5.33 14.27
C VAL A 255 6.48 -4.52 14.92
N GLN A 256 7.65 -4.46 14.29
CA GLN A 256 8.82 -3.77 14.85
C GLN A 256 8.86 -2.29 14.47
N HIS A 257 8.78 -2.00 13.16
CA HIS A 257 8.96 -0.64 12.65
C HIS A 257 7.86 0.30 13.11
N PHE A 258 6.61 -0.16 13.12
CA PHE A 258 5.44 0.60 13.58
C PHE A 258 5.03 0.28 15.02
N LYS A 259 5.83 -0.52 15.74
CA LYS A 259 5.64 -0.90 17.14
C LYS A 259 4.35 -1.68 17.40
N ILE A 260 3.79 -2.34 16.40
CA ILE A 260 2.53 -3.09 16.50
C ILE A 260 2.82 -4.50 17.03
N ASN A 261 3.31 -4.59 18.27
CA ASN A 261 3.92 -5.80 18.83
C ASN A 261 3.20 -6.52 19.99
N PRO A 262 1.89 -6.32 20.28
CA PRO A 262 1.15 -7.25 21.15
C PRO A 262 1.12 -8.69 20.61
N TYR A 263 0.93 -8.86 19.30
CA TYR A 263 0.89 -10.15 18.61
C TYR A 263 1.43 -10.01 17.18
N SER A 264 1.88 -11.13 16.60
CA SER A 264 2.24 -11.27 15.17
C SER A 264 1.17 -12.09 14.43
N ILE A 265 1.14 -12.03 13.10
CA ILE A 265 0.22 -12.80 12.25
C ILE A 265 0.64 -14.27 12.19
N ALA A 266 1.93 -14.55 11.96
CA ALA A 266 2.47 -15.88 12.15
C ALA A 266 2.78 -16.09 13.64
N PRO A 267 2.60 -17.30 14.20
CA PRO A 267 3.23 -17.63 15.47
C PRO A 267 4.75 -17.55 15.26
N LEU A 268 5.38 -16.49 15.76
CA LEU A 268 6.82 -16.27 15.64
C LEU A 268 7.54 -17.26 16.57
N GLY A 269 7.77 -18.50 16.08
CA GLY A 269 8.58 -19.48 16.78
C GLY A 269 8.07 -19.84 18.18
N PRO A 270 8.84 -20.57 19.00
CA PRO A 270 8.50 -20.70 20.41
C PRO A 270 8.36 -19.30 21.02
N GLU A 271 7.40 -19.12 21.94
CA GLU A 271 7.25 -17.89 22.71
C GLU A 271 8.64 -17.35 23.03
N SER A 272 8.92 -16.09 22.63
CA SER A 272 10.15 -15.44 23.06
C SER A 272 10.26 -15.68 24.57
N PRO A 273 11.40 -16.11 25.11
CA PRO A 273 11.58 -16.29 26.54
C PRO A 273 11.60 -14.90 27.17
N ILE A 274 10.45 -14.25 27.17
CA ILE A 274 10.15 -13.08 27.95
C ILE A 274 10.19 -13.62 29.36
N LEU A 275 11.30 -13.34 30.04
CA LEU A 275 11.47 -13.66 31.44
C LEU A 275 10.23 -13.18 32.18
N ARG A 276 9.60 -14.09 32.92
CA ARG A 276 8.52 -13.72 33.83
C ARG A 276 9.03 -12.67 34.84
N GLU A 277 8.14 -11.91 35.45
CA GLU A 277 8.50 -10.82 36.39
C GLU A 277 9.42 -11.30 37.55
N ASP A 278 9.36 -12.60 37.89
CA ASP A 278 10.21 -13.28 38.87
C ASP A 278 11.56 -13.80 38.30
N GLU A 279 11.66 -13.91 36.97
CA GLU A 279 12.83 -14.40 36.21
C GLU A 279 13.73 -13.27 35.70
N GLU A 280 13.46 -12.01 36.04
CA GLU A 280 14.21 -10.87 35.51
C GLU A 280 15.71 -10.90 35.81
N VAL A 281 16.49 -10.43 34.82
CA VAL A 281 17.94 -10.28 34.89
C VAL A 281 18.36 -9.34 36.04
N PRO A 282 19.56 -9.54 36.64
CA PRO A 282 20.03 -8.79 37.81
C PRO A 282 19.90 -7.26 37.72
N ALA A 283 19.99 -6.69 36.51
CA ALA A 283 19.85 -5.25 36.28
C ALA A 283 18.44 -4.71 36.62
N VAL A 284 17.37 -5.46 36.35
CA VAL A 284 16.00 -5.00 36.66
C VAL A 284 15.70 -5.17 38.14
N LYS A 285 16.13 -6.28 38.74
CA LYS A 285 16.10 -6.49 40.21
C LYS A 285 16.82 -5.35 40.95
N TYR A 286 17.97 -4.90 40.44
CA TYR A 286 18.68 -3.74 40.97
C TYR A 286 17.87 -2.44 40.81
N ALA A 287 17.34 -2.15 39.62
CA ALA A 287 16.52 -0.95 39.40
C ALA A 287 15.26 -0.90 40.30
N LEU A 288 14.57 -2.03 40.48
CA LEU A 288 13.43 -2.14 41.39
C LEU A 288 13.83 -1.94 42.87
N SER A 289 15.04 -2.37 43.26
CA SER A 289 15.55 -2.16 44.62
C SER A 289 15.78 -0.69 44.98
N LEU A 290 16.03 0.16 43.97
CA LEU A 290 16.20 1.61 44.13
C LEU A 290 14.88 2.37 44.27
N ARG A 291 13.74 1.68 44.15
CA ARG A 291 12.40 2.28 44.20
C ARG A 291 11.81 2.34 45.62
N LYS A 292 12.56 1.91 46.64
CA LYS A 292 12.26 2.09 48.07
C LYS A 292 12.84 3.40 48.58
#